data_AF-A0A970BC48-F1
#
_entry.id   AF-A0A970BC48-F1
#
_cell.length_a   1.000
_cell.length_b   1.000
_cell.length_c   1.000
_cell.angle_alpha   90.00
_cell.angle_beta   90.00
_cell.angle_gamma   90.00
#
_symmetry.space_group_name_H-M   'P 1'
#
loop_
_entity.id
_entity.type
_entity.pdbx_description
1 polymer ?
#
loop_
_entity_poly.entity_id
_entity_poly.type
_entity_poly.pdbx_seq_one_letter_code
_entity_poly.pdbx_strand_id
1 'polypeptide(L)'
;MAKIVITKENLLTSAEFKVLLEQMTTRSSNLEDILSLLRELIVYEDKYGMPSDVFYARFMRGEMGDDLSYIMWAGQYESYLEARQEIEENLAETAVLV
;
A
#
# COMPACT_ATOMS: atom_id res chain seq x y z
N MET A 1 -6.44 -23.49 -4.76
CA MET A 1 -6.94 -23.38 -3.37
C MET A 1 -5.95 -24.10 -2.46
N ALA A 2 -5.09 -23.38 -1.76
CA ALA A 2 -4.13 -24.00 -0.84
C ALA A 2 -4.85 -24.41 0.45
N LYS A 3 -4.87 -25.71 0.76
CA LYS A 3 -5.35 -26.23 2.06
C LYS A 3 -4.15 -26.28 3.00
N ILE A 4 -4.20 -25.54 4.09
CA ILE A 4 -3.25 -25.69 5.20
C ILE A 4 -3.64 -26.97 5.94
N VAL A 5 -2.77 -27.98 5.89
CA VAL A 5 -2.94 -29.25 6.62
C VAL A 5 -2.13 -29.14 7.91
N ILE A 6 -2.81 -29.01 9.06
CA ILE A 6 -2.14 -28.98 10.37
C ILE A 6 -1.92 -30.42 10.82
N THR A 7 -0.67 -30.88 10.83
CA THR A 7 -0.26 -32.18 11.39
C THR A 7 0.32 -32.00 12.80
N LYS A 8 0.24 -33.06 13.63
CA LYS A 8 0.69 -33.07 15.04
C LYS A 8 2.16 -32.70 15.26
N GLU A 9 2.97 -32.77 14.21
CA GLU A 9 4.40 -32.48 14.21
C GLU A 9 4.72 -31.00 13.94
N ASN A 10 3.72 -30.19 13.55
CA ASN A 10 3.88 -28.76 13.23
C ASN A 10 2.86 -27.89 13.99
N LEU A 11 2.58 -28.25 15.24
CA LEU A 11 1.65 -27.51 16.10
C LEU A 11 2.28 -26.16 16.48
N LEU A 12 1.96 -25.13 15.70
CA LEU A 12 2.15 -23.73 16.08
C LEU A 12 1.57 -23.54 17.49
N THR A 13 2.39 -23.01 18.38
CA THR A 13 1.93 -22.57 19.69
C THR A 13 0.83 -21.52 19.54
N SER A 14 -0.02 -21.38 20.55
CA SER A 14 -1.09 -20.37 20.57
C SER A 14 -0.56 -18.94 20.30
N ALA A 15 0.67 -18.65 20.76
CA ALA A 15 1.36 -17.38 20.51
C ALA A 15 1.75 -17.21 19.03
N GLU A 16 2.37 -18.23 18.42
CA GLU A 16 2.76 -18.19 17.00
C GLU A 16 1.54 -18.11 16.08
N PHE A 17 0.45 -18.80 16.43
CA PHE A 17 -0.81 -18.70 15.70
C PHE A 17 -1.44 -17.29 15.77
N LYS A 18 -1.38 -16.64 16.95
CA LYS A 18 -1.86 -15.26 17.13
C LYS A 18 -1.05 -14.27 16.27
N VAL A 19 0.27 -14.40 16.28
CA VAL A 19 1.18 -13.58 15.44
C VAL A 19 0.85 -13.78 13.96
N LEU A 20 0.63 -15.02 13.52
CA LEU A 20 0.31 -15.34 12.13
C LEU A 20 -1.04 -14.74 11.69
N LEU A 21 -2.06 -14.76 12.56
CA LEU A 21 -3.36 -14.13 12.30
C LEU A 21 -3.26 -12.60 12.25
N GLU A 22 -2.50 -12.00 13.16
CA GLU A 22 -2.25 -10.55 13.18
C GLU A 22 -1.54 -10.12 11.88
N GLN A 23 -0.50 -10.84 11.46
CA GLN A 23 0.22 -10.58 10.20
C GLN A 23 -0.69 -10.70 8.97
N MET A 24 -1.52 -11.74 8.87
CA MET A 24 -2.45 -11.89 7.75
C MET A 24 -3.49 -10.77 7.71
N THR A 25 -4.01 -10.36 8.87
CA THR A 25 -5.02 -9.30 8.97
C THR A 25 -4.43 -7.95 8.58
N THR A 26 -3.24 -7.60 9.11
CA THR A 26 -2.52 -6.37 8.77
C THR A 26 -2.20 -6.32 7.27
N ARG A 27 -1.68 -7.41 6.69
CA ARG A 27 -1.38 -7.45 5.24
C ARG A 27 -2.62 -7.25 4.38
N SER A 28 -3.77 -7.80 4.78
CA SER A 28 -5.04 -7.58 4.08
C SER A 28 -5.52 -6.14 4.19
N SER A 29 -5.32 -5.49 5.34
CA SER A 29 -5.63 -4.07 5.54
C SER A 29 -4.79 -3.18 4.63
N ASN A 30 -3.47 -3.35 4.64
CA ASN A 30 -2.54 -2.51 3.88
C ASN A 30 -2.80 -2.58 2.36
N LEU A 31 -3.24 -3.75 1.86
CA LEU A 31 -3.59 -3.90 0.44
C LEU A 31 -4.89 -3.17 0.09
N GLU A 32 -5.91 -3.24 0.94
CA GLU A 32 -7.17 -2.50 0.72
C GLU A 32 -6.94 -0.98 0.77
N ASP A 33 -6.05 -0.52 1.65
CA ASP A 33 -5.67 0.89 1.76
C ASP A 33 -5.03 1.38 0.45
N ILE A 34 -4.07 0.64 -0.12
CA ILE A 34 -3.47 0.99 -1.43
C ILE A 34 -4.51 0.98 -2.55
N LEU A 35 -5.44 0.01 -2.56
CA LEU A 35 -6.50 -0.03 -3.57
C LEU A 35 -7.43 1.17 -3.48
N SER A 36 -7.74 1.66 -2.27
CA SER A 36 -8.50 2.91 -2.09
C SER A 36 -7.73 4.10 -2.63
N LEU A 37 -6.44 4.23 -2.27
CA LEU A 37 -5.59 5.33 -2.72
C LEU A 37 -5.50 5.38 -4.25
N LEU A 38 -5.31 4.22 -4.91
CA LEU A 38 -5.26 4.11 -6.37
C LEU A 38 -6.57 4.55 -7.04
N ARG A 39 -7.73 4.19 -6.48
CA ARG A 39 -9.03 4.62 -7.03
C ARG A 39 -9.19 6.14 -6.97
N GLU A 40 -8.75 6.75 -5.87
CA GLU A 40 -8.80 8.20 -5.71
C GLU A 40 -7.83 8.92 -6.67
N LEU A 41 -6.63 8.37 -6.89
CA LEU A 41 -5.69 8.88 -7.88
C LEU A 41 -6.25 8.83 -9.30
N ILE A 42 -6.89 7.73 -9.69
CA ILE A 42 -7.53 7.59 -11.02
C ILE A 42 -8.56 8.71 -11.26
N VAL A 43 -9.31 9.12 -10.24
CA VAL A 43 -10.29 10.23 -10.37
C VAL A 43 -9.59 11.55 -10.73
N TYR A 44 -8.43 11.82 -10.13
CA TYR A 44 -7.65 13.01 -10.47
C TYR A 44 -6.99 12.90 -11.84
N GLU A 45 -6.44 11.73 -12.18
CA GLU A 45 -5.82 11.47 -13.48
C GLU A 45 -6.82 11.66 -14.62
N ASP A 46 -8.03 11.12 -14.48
CA ASP A 46 -9.12 11.30 -15.44
C ASP A 46 -9.58 12.77 -15.52
N LYS A 47 -9.70 13.44 -14.36
CA LYS A 47 -10.15 14.84 -14.30
C LYS A 47 -9.18 15.79 -15.00
N TYR A 48 -7.88 15.57 -14.84
CA TYR A 48 -6.83 16.49 -15.32
C TYR A 48 -6.06 15.97 -16.54
N GLY A 49 -6.33 14.73 -16.99
CA GLY A 49 -5.67 14.12 -18.14
C GLY A 49 -4.16 13.93 -17.96
N MET A 50 -3.71 13.72 -16.72
CA MET A 50 -2.29 13.66 -16.38
C MET A 50 -2.05 12.53 -15.38
N PRO A 51 -1.08 11.62 -15.63
CA PRO A 51 -0.66 10.62 -14.65
C PRO A 51 -0.19 11.24 -13.34
N SER A 52 -0.49 10.61 -12.20
CA SER A 52 -0.20 11.15 -10.87
C SER A 52 1.30 11.32 -10.61
N ASP A 53 2.15 10.46 -11.17
CA ASP A 53 3.61 10.56 -11.07
C ASP A 53 4.15 11.80 -11.79
N VAL A 54 3.63 12.07 -12.99
CA VAL A 54 3.95 13.26 -13.78
C VAL A 54 3.44 14.50 -13.06
N PHE A 55 2.19 14.48 -12.59
CA PHE A 55 1.60 15.57 -11.82
C PHE A 55 2.44 15.91 -10.58
N TYR A 56 2.75 14.91 -9.75
CA TYR A 56 3.49 15.09 -8.52
C TYR A 56 4.88 15.67 -8.78
N ALA A 57 5.60 15.16 -9.79
CA ALA A 57 6.89 15.70 -10.17
C ALA A 57 6.83 17.19 -10.57
N ARG A 58 5.77 17.62 -11.26
CA ARG A 58 5.54 19.02 -11.64
C ARG A 58 5.14 19.87 -10.45
N PHE A 59 4.26 19.36 -9.58
CA PHE A 59 3.82 20.03 -8.36
C PHE A 59 5.01 20.31 -7.43
N MET A 60 5.88 19.33 -7.22
CA MET A 60 7.09 19.47 -6.40
C MET A 60 8.12 20.48 -6.97
N ARG A 61 8.07 20.77 -8.28
CA ARG A 61 8.87 21.84 -8.91
C ARG A 61 8.17 23.21 -8.89
N GLY A 62 6.97 23.30 -8.31
CA GLY A 62 6.18 24.53 -8.27
C GLY A 62 5.50 24.88 -9.61
N GLU A 63 5.35 23.93 -10.53
CA GLU A 63 4.83 24.17 -11.89
C GLU A 63 3.30 24.12 -12.00
N MET A 64 2.60 23.66 -10.96
CA MET A 64 1.14 23.41 -10.98
C MET A 64 0.32 24.51 -10.30
N GLY A 65 0.94 25.39 -9.51
CA GLY A 65 0.25 26.39 -8.69
C GLY A 65 -0.25 25.83 -7.35
N ASP A 66 -1.12 26.57 -6.68
CA ASP A 66 -1.56 26.36 -5.30
C ASP A 66 -3.05 26.03 -5.15
N ASP A 67 -3.70 25.54 -6.21
CA ASP A 67 -5.10 25.10 -6.13
C ASP A 67 -5.24 23.98 -5.08
N LEU A 68 -6.29 24.07 -4.26
CA LEU A 68 -6.56 23.09 -3.22
C LEU A 68 -6.64 21.66 -3.77
N SER A 69 -7.17 21.48 -4.98
CA SER A 69 -7.24 20.17 -5.64
C SER A 69 -5.86 19.60 -5.93
N TYR A 70 -4.88 20.45 -6.26
CA TYR A 70 -3.51 20.00 -6.51
C TYR A 70 -2.80 19.63 -5.20
N ILE A 71 -3.03 20.39 -4.13
CA ILE A 71 -2.51 20.05 -2.81
C ILE A 71 -3.07 18.70 -2.34
N MET A 72 -4.38 18.50 -2.49
CA MET A 72 -5.04 17.23 -2.12
C MET A 72 -4.55 16.07 -2.97
N TRP A 73 -4.39 16.26 -4.29
CA TRP A 73 -3.87 15.22 -5.17
C TRP A 73 -2.41 14.86 -4.83
N ALA A 74 -1.58 15.86 -4.52
CA ALA A 74 -0.20 15.63 -4.12
C ALA A 74 -0.11 14.84 -2.81
N GLY A 75 -0.92 15.20 -1.81
CA GLY A 75 -1.01 14.45 -0.55
C GLY A 75 -1.48 13.01 -0.75
N GLN A 76 -2.48 12.80 -1.61
CA GLN A 76 -2.97 11.46 -1.93
C GLN A 76 -1.89 10.58 -2.59
N TYR A 77 -1.12 11.16 -3.49
CA TYR A 77 -0.04 10.46 -4.16
C TYR A 77 1.13 10.16 -3.21
N GLU A 78 1.43 11.07 -2.29
CA GLU A 78 2.42 10.86 -1.23
C GLU A 78 2.01 9.71 -0.30
N SER A 79 0.77 9.67 0.17
CA SER A 79 0.25 8.55 0.98
C SER A 79 0.30 7.21 0.22
N TYR A 80 0.07 7.21 -1.10
CA TYR A 80 0.23 6.02 -1.92
C TYR A 80 1.69 5.53 -1.96
N LEU A 81 2.65 6.45 -2.08
CA LEU A 81 4.07 6.09 -2.09
C LEU A 81 4.51 5.49 -0.76
N GLU A 82 4.07 6.07 0.36
CA GLU A 82 4.35 5.57 1.71
C GLU A 82 3.78 4.16 1.93
N ALA A 83 2.51 3.96 1.59
CA ALA A 83 1.86 2.65 1.71
C ALA A 83 2.54 1.61 0.82
N ARG A 84 2.95 1.98 -0.40
CA ARG A 84 3.68 1.09 -1.31
C ARG A 84 5.05 0.71 -0.72
N GLN A 85 5.78 1.67 -0.17
CA GLN A 85 7.08 1.41 0.46
C GLN A 85 6.94 0.45 1.65
N GLU A 86 5.93 0.64 2.50
CA GLU A 86 5.68 -0.25 3.65
C GLU A 86 5.45 -1.70 3.20
N ILE A 87 4.69 -1.92 2.11
CA ILE A 87 4.49 -3.26 1.57
C ILE A 87 5.79 -3.83 0.98
N GLU A 88 6.55 -3.03 0.24
CA GLU A 88 7.84 -3.45 -0.32
C GLU A 88 8.82 -3.88 0.77
N GLU A 89 8.91 -3.13 1.86
CA GLU A 89 9.75 -3.45 3.03
C GLU A 89 9.28 -4.75 3.72
N ASN A 90 7.99 -4.88 3.99
CA ASN A 90 7.42 -6.10 4.59
C ASN A 90 7.63 -7.36 3.72
N LEU A 91 7.60 -7.21 2.38
CA LEU A 91 7.89 -8.30 1.44
C LEU A 91 9.38 -8.63 1.36
N ALA A 92 10.26 -7.64 1.48
CA ALA A 92 11.71 -7.85 1.49
C ALA A 92 12.18 -8.58 2.75
N GLU A 93 11.63 -8.24 3.93
CA GLU A 93 11.96 -8.91 5.19
C GLU A 93 11.60 -10.41 5.18
N THR A 94 10.49 -10.78 4.54
CA THR A 94 10.08 -12.18 4.42
C THR A 94 10.93 -12.98 3.42
N ALA A 95 11.54 -12.33 2.42
CA ALA A 95 12.43 -12.98 1.46
C ALA A 95 13.84 -13.29 2.03
N VAL A 96 14.26 -12.60 3.09
CA VAL A 96 15.55 -12.85 3.77
C VAL A 96 15.47 -14.01 4.77
N LEU A 97 14.26 -14.43 5.16
CA LEU A 97 14.02 -15.48 6.16
C LEU A 97 13.63 -16.86 5.56
N VAL A 98 13.72 -17.04 4.23
CA VAL A 98 13.48 -18.31 3.52
C VAL A 98 14.77 -18.79 2.87
#